data_AF-A0A250IN05-F1
#
_entry.id   AF-A0A250IN05-F1
#
_cell.length_a   1.000
_cell.length_b   1.000
_cell.length_c   1.000
_cell.angle_alpha   90.00
_cell.angle_beta   90.00
_cell.angle_gamma   90.00
#
_symmetry.space_group_name_H-M   'P 1'
#
loop_
_entity.id
_entity.type
_entity.pdbx_description
1 polymer ?
#
loop_
_entity_poly.entity_id
_entity_poly.type
_entity_poly.pdbx_seq_one_letter_code
_entity_poly.pdbx_strand_id
1 'polypeptide(L)'
;MGTVIVAGVVVVGFAINEALDAYELSGRRPEARPAPETRPVPETAPAPQKPSPKKRPKPEPKGPDFPPLEPPETSERDRSRCEPIPVPYHLGGNKLHNKCADRIPNNSFPGGDVFVNGKNFDALQLATRTLWEIKTDNFDTYPPDLREIVVESQVEKLRHERALALACEFNFGVGVLSPAHKLALELADPELKGLIEVMEWC
;
A
#
# COMPACT_ATOMS: atom_id res chain seq x y z
N MET A 1 45.04 -30.15 4.71
CA MET A 1 43.87 -29.54 4.04
C MET A 1 42.75 -29.40 5.06
N GLY A 2 42.03 -28.27 5.07
CA GLY A 2 40.95 -28.04 6.02
C GLY A 2 40.34 -26.66 5.78
N THR A 3 39.24 -26.64 5.01
CA THR A 3 38.55 -25.40 4.63
C THR A 3 37.27 -25.28 5.45
N VAL A 4 37.15 -24.22 6.24
CA VAL A 4 35.91 -23.89 6.96
C VAL A 4 35.07 -22.97 6.08
N ILE A 5 33.87 -23.42 5.70
CA ILE A 5 32.90 -22.58 4.97
C ILE A 5 31.90 -22.06 6.00
N VAL A 6 31.89 -20.74 6.21
CA VAL A 6 30.91 -20.06 7.07
C VAL A 6 29.77 -19.56 6.19
N ALA A 7 28.64 -20.27 6.20
CA ALA A 7 27.43 -19.84 5.52
C ALA A 7 26.66 -18.83 6.40
N GLY A 8 26.76 -17.54 6.08
CA GLY A 8 26.00 -16.49 6.76
C GLY A 8 24.57 -16.40 6.23
N VAL A 9 23.57 -16.59 7.10
CA VAL A 9 22.16 -16.37 6.77
C VAL A 9 21.82 -14.90 6.98
N VAL A 10 21.41 -14.20 5.90
CA VAL A 10 20.91 -12.83 5.97
C VAL A 10 19.39 -12.87 5.95
N VAL A 11 18.75 -12.46 7.05
CA VAL A 11 17.30 -12.30 7.12
C VAL A 11 16.95 -10.84 6.81
N VAL A 12 16.26 -10.61 5.70
CA VAL A 12 15.74 -9.28 5.32
C VAL A 12 14.25 -9.24 5.65
N GLY A 13 13.89 -8.49 6.69
CA GLY A 13 12.49 -8.19 7.00
C GLY A 13 11.98 -7.03 6.15
N PHE A 14 10.90 -7.25 5.40
CA PHE A 14 10.16 -6.19 4.71
C PHE A 14 8.91 -5.83 5.52
N ALA A 15 8.64 -4.52 5.65
CA ALA A 15 7.40 -4.04 6.25
C ALA A 15 6.29 -4.05 5.18
N ILE A 16 5.21 -4.79 5.45
CA ILE A 16 4.00 -4.80 4.62
C ILE A 16 3.02 -3.80 5.24
N ASN A 17 2.92 -2.61 4.67
CA ASN A 17 2.16 -1.49 5.26
C ASN A 17 0.84 -1.17 4.55
N GLU A 18 0.48 -1.90 3.50
CA GLU A 18 -0.69 -1.65 2.63
C GLU A 18 -1.84 -2.66 2.84
N ALA A 19 -1.63 -3.70 3.66
CA ALA A 19 -2.50 -4.88 3.73
C ALA A 19 -3.19 -5.10 5.09
N LEU A 20 -3.00 -4.21 6.07
CA LEU A 20 -3.52 -4.37 7.43
C LEU A 20 -4.81 -3.58 7.69
N ASP A 21 -4.92 -2.36 7.17
CA ASP A 21 -6.06 -1.46 7.36
C ASP A 21 -7.39 -2.09 6.88
N ALA A 22 -7.35 -2.85 5.78
CA ALA A 22 -8.49 -3.61 5.28
C ALA A 22 -8.95 -4.74 6.22
N TYR A 23 -8.05 -5.27 7.06
CA TYR A 23 -8.35 -6.36 7.99
C TYR A 23 -8.95 -5.83 9.30
N GLU A 24 -8.43 -4.70 9.82
CA GLU A 24 -8.94 -4.09 11.07
C GLU A 24 -10.43 -3.72 10.98
N LEU A 25 -10.91 -3.30 9.81
CA LEU A 25 -12.31 -2.93 9.59
C LEU A 25 -13.32 -4.08 9.79
N SER A 26 -12.85 -5.34 9.75
CA SER A 26 -13.70 -6.54 9.83
C SER A 26 -13.77 -7.19 11.22
N GLY A 27 -12.93 -6.77 12.17
CA GLY A 27 -12.57 -7.51 13.38
C GLY A 27 -13.60 -7.59 14.54
N ARG A 28 -14.92 -7.44 14.31
CA ARG A 28 -15.92 -7.50 15.40
C ARG A 28 -16.53 -8.89 15.61
N ARG A 29 -16.01 -9.64 16.60
CA ARG A 29 -16.72 -10.77 17.22
C ARG A 29 -16.47 -10.82 18.75
N PRO A 30 -17.43 -11.23 19.61
CA PRO A 30 -17.42 -10.85 21.03
C PRO A 30 -16.55 -11.73 21.96
N GLU A 31 -16.17 -11.17 23.11
CA GLU A 31 -15.53 -11.87 24.22
C GLU A 31 -16.43 -12.94 24.88
N ALA A 32 -15.82 -14.03 25.37
CA ALA A 32 -16.54 -15.13 26.03
C ALA A 32 -15.81 -15.80 27.22
N ARG A 33 -15.46 -14.98 28.23
CA ARG A 33 -15.22 -15.36 29.66
C ARG A 33 -13.93 -16.15 30.02
N PRO A 34 -13.37 -15.94 31.24
CA PRO A 34 -12.17 -16.61 31.74
C PRO A 34 -12.46 -17.91 32.54
N ALA A 35 -11.40 -18.70 32.79
CA ALA A 35 -11.43 -19.91 33.62
C ALA A 35 -11.35 -19.60 35.15
N PRO A 36 -11.85 -20.51 36.02
CA PRO A 36 -11.99 -20.26 37.46
C PRO A 36 -10.73 -20.54 38.33
N GLU A 37 -10.83 -20.20 39.62
CA GLU A 37 -9.75 -20.03 40.60
C GLU A 37 -9.17 -21.33 41.21
N THR A 38 -7.95 -21.22 41.76
CA THR A 38 -7.51 -22.01 42.94
C THR A 38 -6.68 -21.18 43.95
N ARG A 39 -7.13 -21.17 45.20
CA ARG A 39 -6.56 -20.68 46.49
C ARG A 39 -7.24 -21.52 47.61
N PRO A 40 -6.84 -21.58 48.91
CA PRO A 40 -6.17 -20.60 49.79
C PRO A 40 -4.65 -20.87 49.98
N VAL A 41 -3.88 -20.74 51.09
CA VAL A 41 -4.09 -20.50 52.56
C VAL A 41 -2.98 -19.56 53.14
N PRO A 42 -2.67 -19.39 54.46
CA PRO A 42 -2.66 -18.04 55.04
C PRO A 42 -1.32 -17.53 55.63
N GLU A 43 -1.43 -16.33 56.21
CA GLU A 43 -0.46 -15.41 56.80
C GLU A 43 0.66 -15.95 57.71
N THR A 44 1.79 -15.24 57.71
CA THR A 44 2.36 -14.66 58.95
C THR A 44 3.01 -13.32 58.60
N ALA A 45 2.84 -12.29 59.43
CA ALA A 45 3.49 -10.98 59.25
C ALA A 45 4.10 -10.48 60.57
N PRO A 46 5.22 -9.74 60.52
CA PRO A 46 5.34 -8.61 61.43
C PRO A 46 6.04 -7.34 60.86
N ALA A 47 5.46 -6.19 61.25
CA ALA A 47 6.04 -4.86 61.39
C ALA A 47 6.46 -4.04 60.12
N PRO A 48 6.31 -2.69 60.14
CA PRO A 48 6.42 -1.87 58.92
C PRO A 48 7.69 -1.02 58.83
N GLN A 49 8.32 -0.98 57.65
CA GLN A 49 9.28 0.07 57.30
C GLN A 49 8.56 1.21 56.55
N LYS A 50 8.77 2.47 56.97
CA LYS A 50 8.19 3.66 56.31
C LYS A 50 8.93 3.95 54.99
N PRO A 51 8.28 3.90 53.80
CA PRO A 51 8.92 4.32 52.56
C PRO A 51 8.94 5.85 52.45
N SER A 52 10.06 6.41 52.01
CA SER A 52 10.17 7.85 51.67
C SER A 52 9.17 8.25 50.56
N PRO A 53 8.66 9.49 50.55
CA PRO A 53 7.65 9.92 49.59
C PRO A 53 8.19 9.89 48.15
N LYS A 54 7.66 8.98 47.33
CA LYS A 54 7.96 8.92 45.90
C LYS A 54 7.47 10.21 45.22
N LYS A 55 8.37 10.91 44.51
CA LYS A 55 7.97 11.95 43.54
C LYS A 55 6.98 11.33 42.55
N ARG A 56 5.83 11.99 42.34
CA ARG A 56 4.94 11.64 41.21
C ARG A 56 5.68 11.92 39.89
N PRO A 57 5.56 11.04 38.88
CA PRO A 57 5.86 11.44 37.51
C PRO A 57 5.05 12.70 37.14
N LYS A 58 5.66 13.61 36.38
CA LYS A 58 4.94 14.74 35.80
C LYS A 58 4.07 14.18 34.66
N PRO A 59 2.79 14.56 34.53
CA PRO A 59 2.00 14.14 33.38
C PRO A 59 2.67 14.59 32.09
N GLU A 60 2.71 13.70 31.10
CA GLU A 60 3.07 14.07 29.74
C GLU A 60 2.02 15.04 29.19
N PRO A 61 2.41 16.03 28.37
CA PRO A 61 1.45 16.91 27.74
C PRO A 61 0.60 16.09 26.78
N LYS A 62 -0.71 16.02 27.03
CA LYS A 62 -1.64 15.59 25.98
C LYS A 62 -1.46 16.54 24.80
N GLY A 63 -1.05 16.01 23.65
CA GLY A 63 -1.24 16.70 22.38
C GLY A 63 -2.74 16.94 22.15
N PRO A 64 -3.12 17.89 21.29
CA PRO A 64 -4.51 18.02 20.90
C PRO A 64 -5.00 16.70 20.31
N ASP A 65 -6.19 16.24 20.74
CA ASP A 65 -6.92 15.16 20.06
C ASP A 65 -7.41 15.70 18.70
N PHE A 66 -6.50 15.79 17.73
CA PHE A 66 -6.89 15.90 16.33
C PHE A 66 -7.63 14.62 15.96
N PRO A 67 -8.85 14.69 15.38
CA PRO A 67 -9.43 13.52 14.75
C PRO A 67 -8.48 13.03 13.63
N PRO A 68 -8.52 11.75 13.25
CA PRO A 68 -7.84 11.28 12.05
C PRO A 68 -8.19 12.21 10.89
N LEU A 69 -7.17 12.74 10.21
CA LEU A 69 -7.40 13.54 9.01
C LEU A 69 -7.92 12.61 7.92
N GLU A 70 -9.24 12.63 7.72
CA GLU A 70 -9.88 11.95 6.61
C GLU A 70 -9.18 12.38 5.31
N PRO A 71 -8.83 11.44 4.40
CA PRO A 71 -8.28 11.79 3.10
C PRO A 71 -9.22 12.80 2.41
N PRO A 72 -8.71 13.90 1.83
CA PRO A 72 -9.56 14.96 1.32
C PRO A 72 -10.50 14.41 0.24
N GLU A 73 -11.80 14.36 0.53
CA GLU A 73 -12.79 13.85 -0.42
C GLU A 73 -12.71 14.63 -1.74
N THR A 74 -12.51 13.91 -2.84
CA THR A 74 -12.63 14.51 -4.17
C THR A 74 -14.07 14.96 -4.36
N SER A 75 -14.29 16.25 -4.61
CA SER A 75 -15.65 16.77 -4.78
C SER A 75 -16.31 16.19 -6.03
N GLU A 76 -17.64 16.14 -6.09
CA GLU A 76 -18.36 15.66 -7.29
C GLU A 76 -17.92 16.38 -8.58
N ARG A 77 -17.57 17.67 -8.47
CA ARG A 77 -17.02 18.46 -9.58
C ARG A 77 -15.64 18.00 -10.03
N ASP A 78 -14.80 17.56 -9.10
CA ASP A 78 -13.44 17.09 -9.42
C ASP A 78 -13.47 15.64 -9.91
N ARG A 79 -14.45 14.84 -9.46
CA ARG A 79 -14.83 13.52 -10.01
C ARG A 79 -15.38 13.59 -11.44
N SER A 80 -15.55 14.77 -12.03
CA SER A 80 -15.97 14.96 -13.44
C SER A 80 -15.00 15.82 -14.26
N ARG A 81 -13.74 16.01 -13.82
CA ARG A 81 -12.73 16.77 -14.59
C ARG A 81 -11.92 15.88 -15.52
N CYS A 82 -12.16 16.00 -16.82
CA CYS A 82 -11.34 15.35 -17.85
C CYS A 82 -10.09 16.15 -18.28
N GLU A 83 -9.89 17.36 -17.75
CA GLU A 83 -8.66 18.14 -17.97
C GLU A 83 -7.56 17.63 -17.03
N PRO A 84 -6.37 17.20 -17.53
CA PRO A 84 -5.27 16.74 -16.68
C PRO A 84 -4.72 17.87 -15.80
N ILE A 85 -4.77 17.66 -14.49
CA ILE A 85 -4.18 18.56 -13.49
C ILE A 85 -2.92 17.89 -12.93
N PRO A 86 -1.70 18.38 -13.22
CA PRO A 86 -0.47 17.81 -12.69
C PRO A 86 -0.38 17.99 -11.16
N VAL A 87 -0.03 16.93 -10.45
CA VAL A 87 0.28 16.95 -9.02
C VAL A 87 1.80 17.10 -8.87
N PRO A 88 2.31 18.06 -8.06
CA PRO A 88 3.75 18.34 -7.99
C PRO A 88 4.56 17.30 -7.16
N TYR A 89 3.97 16.14 -6.86
CA TYR A 89 4.59 15.00 -6.18
C TYR A 89 3.72 13.75 -6.38
N HIS A 90 4.30 12.57 -6.18
CA HIS A 90 3.56 11.30 -6.14
C HIS A 90 2.95 11.05 -4.76
N LEU A 91 1.69 10.61 -4.70
CA LEU A 91 0.99 10.36 -3.44
C LEU A 91 1.44 9.07 -2.74
N GLY A 92 1.80 8.02 -3.49
CA GLY A 92 2.07 6.68 -2.95
C GLY A 92 3.41 6.50 -2.20
N GLY A 93 4.28 7.51 -2.15
CA GLY A 93 5.53 7.52 -1.35
C GLY A 93 6.63 6.48 -1.69
N ASN A 94 6.34 5.46 -2.49
CA ASN A 94 7.24 4.36 -2.80
C ASN A 94 8.33 4.77 -3.80
N LYS A 95 9.59 4.79 -3.36
CA LYS A 95 10.74 5.24 -4.16
C LYS A 95 11.00 4.42 -5.44
N LEU A 96 10.66 3.13 -5.47
CA LEU A 96 10.82 2.31 -6.67
C LEU A 96 9.70 2.60 -7.67
N HIS A 97 8.46 2.66 -7.18
CA HIS A 97 7.26 3.01 -7.93
C HIS A 97 7.40 4.36 -8.65
N ASN A 98 7.69 5.42 -7.89
CA ASN A 98 7.89 6.77 -8.41
C ASN A 98 9.00 6.78 -9.47
N LYS A 99 10.14 6.13 -9.19
CA LYS A 99 11.25 5.98 -10.15
C LYS A 99 10.85 5.26 -11.44
N CYS A 100 9.90 4.31 -11.41
CA CYS A 100 9.41 3.66 -12.62
C CYS A 100 8.46 4.59 -13.41
N ALA A 101 7.56 5.31 -12.71
CA ALA A 101 6.63 6.27 -13.30
C ALA A 101 7.35 7.47 -13.95
N ASP A 102 8.35 8.04 -13.27
CA ASP A 102 9.26 9.09 -13.78
C ASP A 102 9.90 8.72 -15.13
N ARG A 103 10.09 7.42 -15.38
CA ARG A 103 10.83 6.88 -16.52
C ARG A 103 9.97 6.36 -17.66
N ILE A 104 8.64 6.44 -17.56
CA ILE A 104 7.74 6.10 -18.66
C ILE A 104 8.16 6.87 -19.93
N PRO A 105 8.35 6.21 -21.08
CA PRO A 105 8.85 6.85 -22.29
C PRO A 105 7.96 8.02 -22.75
N ASN A 106 8.51 9.24 -22.71
CA ASN A 106 7.80 10.50 -22.99
C ASN A 106 6.68 10.83 -21.96
N ASN A 107 6.87 10.47 -20.68
CA ASN A 107 6.08 11.04 -19.58
C ASN A 107 6.11 12.58 -19.67
N SER A 108 4.94 13.19 -19.62
CA SER A 108 4.75 14.65 -19.73
C SER A 108 4.89 15.37 -18.39
N PHE A 109 4.75 14.64 -17.26
CA PHE A 109 4.83 15.16 -15.90
C PHE A 109 5.70 14.26 -14.98
N PRO A 110 6.99 14.02 -15.28
CA PRO A 110 7.88 13.34 -14.34
C PRO A 110 8.04 14.15 -13.05
N GLY A 111 8.11 13.46 -11.91
CA GLY A 111 8.19 14.02 -10.56
C GLY A 111 6.89 13.95 -9.74
N GLY A 112 5.75 13.61 -10.35
CA GLY A 112 4.48 13.49 -9.64
C GLY A 112 3.33 12.90 -10.46
N ASP A 113 2.19 12.74 -9.80
CA ASP A 113 1.00 12.12 -10.39
C ASP A 113 0.23 13.11 -11.31
N VAL A 114 -0.78 12.61 -12.02
CA VAL A 114 -1.71 13.42 -12.81
C VAL A 114 -3.16 13.14 -12.42
N PHE A 115 -3.89 14.18 -12.02
CA PHE A 115 -5.30 14.07 -11.64
C PHE A 115 -6.20 14.16 -12.88
N VAL A 116 -7.02 13.12 -13.10
CA VAL A 116 -8.07 13.04 -14.12
C VAL A 116 -9.26 12.26 -13.55
N ASN A 117 -10.47 12.76 -13.76
CA ASN A 117 -11.74 12.08 -13.48
C ASN A 117 -11.89 11.53 -12.05
N GLY A 118 -11.46 12.30 -11.05
CA GLY A 118 -11.53 11.89 -9.64
C GLY A 118 -10.35 11.04 -9.14
N LYS A 119 -9.42 10.62 -10.00
CA LYS A 119 -8.26 9.79 -9.66
C LYS A 119 -6.93 10.48 -10.00
N ASN A 120 -5.91 10.20 -9.21
CA ASN A 120 -4.51 10.41 -9.56
C ASN A 120 -3.96 9.15 -10.25
N PHE A 121 -3.40 9.32 -11.45
CA PHE A 121 -2.68 8.31 -12.21
C PHE A 121 -1.17 8.60 -12.15
N ASP A 122 -0.34 7.57 -12.26
CA ASP A 122 1.10 7.69 -11.98
C ASP A 122 1.87 8.50 -13.05
N ALA A 123 1.32 8.60 -14.27
CA ALA A 123 1.84 9.47 -15.33
C ALA A 123 0.83 9.75 -16.45
N LEU A 124 1.11 10.77 -17.27
CA LEU A 124 0.48 11.00 -18.57
C LEU A 124 1.52 11.01 -19.69
N GLN A 125 1.29 10.24 -20.74
CA GLN A 125 1.96 10.36 -22.03
C GLN A 125 1.05 11.19 -22.96
N LEU A 126 1.21 12.52 -22.95
CA LEU A 126 0.24 13.44 -23.59
C LEU A 126 0.12 13.23 -25.11
N ALA A 127 1.22 12.88 -25.78
CA ALA A 127 1.28 12.67 -27.24
C ALA A 127 0.38 11.52 -27.73
N THR A 128 0.15 10.51 -26.88
CA THR A 128 -0.73 9.35 -27.14
C THR A 128 -2.04 9.44 -26.37
N ARG A 129 -2.21 10.46 -25.52
CA ARG A 129 -3.25 10.57 -24.49
C ARG A 129 -3.34 9.32 -23.60
N THR A 130 -2.22 8.68 -23.26
CA THR A 130 -2.21 7.50 -22.38
C THR A 130 -1.98 7.89 -20.93
N LEU A 131 -2.96 7.62 -20.07
CA LEU A 131 -2.80 7.62 -18.61
C LEU A 131 -2.22 6.28 -18.17
N TRP A 132 -1.28 6.31 -17.23
CA TRP A 132 -0.51 5.13 -16.83
C TRP A 132 -0.70 4.75 -15.36
N GLU A 133 -0.77 3.45 -15.12
CA GLU A 133 -0.68 2.82 -13.80
C GLU A 133 0.57 1.96 -13.69
N ILE A 134 1.31 2.09 -12.60
CA ILE A 134 2.57 1.40 -12.34
C ILE A 134 2.39 0.41 -11.20
N LYS A 135 2.93 -0.80 -11.37
CA LYS A 135 2.84 -1.88 -10.38
C LYS A 135 4.24 -2.49 -10.19
N THR A 136 4.88 -2.14 -9.08
CA THR A 136 6.26 -2.55 -8.74
C THR A 136 6.30 -3.71 -7.76
N ASP A 137 5.29 -4.58 -7.81
CA ASP A 137 5.23 -5.81 -7.04
C ASP A 137 6.39 -6.74 -7.44
N ASN A 138 7.02 -7.38 -6.46
CA ASN A 138 8.02 -8.42 -6.72
C ASN A 138 7.34 -9.77 -6.98
N PHE A 139 6.36 -9.76 -7.89
CA PHE A 139 5.35 -10.80 -8.11
C PHE A 139 5.94 -12.21 -8.27
N ASP A 140 7.07 -12.31 -8.96
CA ASP A 140 7.78 -13.57 -9.24
C ASP A 140 8.32 -14.25 -7.98
N THR A 141 8.44 -13.51 -6.86
CA THR A 141 8.84 -14.03 -5.54
C THR A 141 7.68 -14.41 -4.63
N TYR A 142 6.44 -14.04 -4.97
CA TYR A 142 5.27 -14.34 -4.14
C TYR A 142 4.91 -15.83 -4.20
N PRO A 143 4.44 -16.43 -3.08
CA PRO A 143 3.84 -17.77 -3.09
C PRO A 143 2.54 -17.76 -3.91
N PRO A 144 2.07 -18.93 -4.42
CA PRO A 144 0.91 -19.02 -5.32
C PRO A 144 -0.33 -18.28 -4.79
N ASP A 145 -0.70 -18.54 -3.54
CA ASP A 145 -1.88 -17.99 -2.88
C ASP A 145 -1.87 -16.45 -2.84
N LEU A 146 -0.68 -15.85 -2.64
CA LEU A 146 -0.52 -14.40 -2.65
C LEU A 146 -0.57 -13.82 -4.08
N ARG A 147 -0.11 -14.57 -5.10
CA ARG A 147 -0.24 -14.14 -6.50
C ARG A 147 -1.70 -14.04 -6.92
N GLU A 148 -2.53 -15.00 -6.50
CA GLU A 148 -3.97 -15.01 -6.78
C GLU A 148 -4.65 -13.78 -6.17
N ILE A 149 -4.44 -13.54 -4.86
CA ILE A 149 -4.98 -12.37 -4.14
C ILE A 149 -4.52 -11.03 -4.74
N VAL A 150 -3.23 -10.92 -5.11
CA VAL A 150 -2.67 -9.70 -5.73
C VAL A 150 -3.27 -9.47 -7.12
N VAL A 151 -3.42 -10.52 -7.94
CA VAL A 151 -4.01 -10.42 -9.29
C VAL A 151 -5.49 -10.06 -9.21
N GLU A 152 -6.27 -10.67 -8.33
CA GLU A 152 -7.69 -10.34 -8.12
C GLU A 152 -7.84 -8.86 -7.73
N SER A 153 -7.14 -8.41 -6.69
CA SER A 153 -7.22 -7.02 -6.21
C SER A 153 -6.72 -5.99 -7.22
N GLN A 154 -5.70 -6.33 -8.04
CA GLN A 154 -5.20 -5.44 -9.08
C GLN A 154 -6.13 -5.40 -10.29
N VAL A 155 -6.75 -6.52 -10.70
CA VAL A 155 -7.71 -6.54 -11.81
C VAL A 155 -8.93 -5.67 -11.51
N GLU A 156 -9.49 -5.72 -10.30
CA GLU A 156 -10.61 -4.85 -9.93
C GLU A 156 -10.26 -3.36 -10.02
N LYS A 157 -9.07 -2.98 -9.52
CA LYS A 157 -8.56 -1.60 -9.60
C LYS A 157 -8.34 -1.18 -11.04
N LEU A 158 -7.55 -1.93 -11.80
CA LEU A 158 -7.21 -1.60 -13.19
C LEU A 158 -8.46 -1.51 -14.09
N ARG A 159 -9.51 -2.30 -13.85
CA ARG A 159 -10.82 -2.16 -14.51
C ARG A 159 -11.48 -0.81 -14.24
N HIS A 160 -11.54 -0.40 -12.98
CA HIS A 160 -12.10 0.89 -12.58
C HIS A 160 -11.28 2.06 -13.13
N GLU A 161 -9.96 1.97 -13.04
CA GLU A 161 -9.01 3.00 -13.46
C GLU A 161 -9.01 3.20 -14.98
N ARG A 162 -9.10 2.10 -15.74
CA ARG A 162 -9.34 2.10 -17.18
C ARG A 162 -10.68 2.73 -17.54
N ALA A 163 -11.75 2.44 -16.79
CA ALA A 163 -13.07 3.05 -17.02
C ALA A 163 -13.04 4.57 -16.78
N LEU A 164 -12.34 5.04 -15.74
CA LEU A 164 -12.14 6.47 -15.48
C LEU A 164 -11.35 7.17 -16.60
N ALA A 165 -10.29 6.54 -17.13
CA ALA A 165 -9.52 7.07 -18.24
C ALA A 165 -10.33 7.15 -19.55
N LEU A 166 -11.02 6.05 -19.92
CA LEU A 166 -11.84 5.97 -21.13
C LEU A 166 -13.02 6.94 -21.11
N ALA A 167 -13.66 7.16 -19.95
CA ALA A 167 -14.73 8.13 -19.79
C ALA A 167 -14.31 9.60 -20.03
N CYS A 168 -12.99 9.87 -20.06
CA CYS A 168 -12.41 11.16 -20.39
C CYS A 168 -11.60 11.16 -21.70
N GLU A 169 -11.84 10.18 -22.59
CA GLU A 169 -11.17 10.03 -23.88
C GLU A 169 -9.64 9.88 -23.78
N PHE A 170 -9.14 9.25 -22.71
CA PHE A 170 -7.74 8.84 -22.58
C PHE A 170 -7.59 7.35 -22.85
N ASN A 171 -6.46 6.98 -23.46
CA ASN A 171 -5.97 5.62 -23.47
C ASN A 171 -5.47 5.25 -22.06
N PHE A 172 -5.40 3.96 -21.76
CA PHE A 172 -4.96 3.43 -20.48
C PHE A 172 -3.82 2.42 -20.69
N GLY A 173 -2.72 2.58 -19.96
CA GLY A 173 -1.56 1.69 -19.99
C GLY A 173 -1.14 1.25 -18.59
N VAL A 174 -0.57 0.06 -18.47
CA VAL A 174 -0.12 -0.51 -17.19
C VAL A 174 1.34 -0.96 -17.29
N GLY A 175 2.22 -0.48 -16.42
CA GLY A 175 3.60 -0.94 -16.31
C GLY A 175 3.79 -1.94 -15.19
N VAL A 176 4.33 -3.13 -15.48
CA VAL A 176 4.70 -4.16 -14.49
C VAL A 176 6.19 -4.50 -14.54
N LEU A 177 6.74 -5.03 -13.44
CA LEU A 177 8.16 -5.42 -13.38
C LEU A 177 8.51 -6.77 -14.03
N SER A 178 7.54 -7.65 -14.31
CA SER A 178 7.84 -8.98 -14.88
C SER A 178 6.86 -9.45 -15.96
N PRO A 179 7.32 -10.30 -16.91
CA PRO A 179 6.45 -10.98 -17.87
C PRO A 179 5.41 -11.90 -17.23
N ALA A 180 5.72 -12.50 -16.07
CA ALA A 180 4.79 -13.39 -15.36
C ALA A 180 3.66 -12.61 -14.68
N HIS A 181 3.93 -11.42 -14.15
CA HIS A 181 2.92 -10.51 -13.61
C HIS A 181 2.00 -9.99 -14.71
N LYS A 182 2.56 -9.58 -15.86
CA LYS A 182 1.78 -9.22 -17.06
C LYS A 182 0.86 -10.37 -17.46
N LEU A 183 1.41 -11.58 -17.64
CA LEU A 183 0.64 -12.73 -18.09
C LEU A 183 -0.48 -13.09 -17.11
N ALA A 184 -0.25 -13.00 -15.80
CA ALA A 184 -1.29 -13.27 -14.81
C ALA A 184 -2.45 -12.27 -14.88
N LEU A 185 -2.17 -10.97 -15.05
CA LEU A 185 -3.18 -9.94 -15.23
C LEU A 185 -3.94 -10.10 -16.57
N GLU A 186 -3.25 -10.35 -17.68
CA GLU A 186 -3.89 -10.57 -19.00
C GLU A 186 -4.72 -11.88 -19.08
N LEU A 187 -4.46 -12.86 -18.21
CA LEU A 187 -5.25 -14.09 -18.08
C LEU A 187 -6.48 -13.90 -17.18
N ALA A 188 -6.34 -13.13 -16.09
CA ALA A 188 -7.44 -12.82 -15.18
C ALA A 188 -8.42 -11.76 -15.75
N ASP A 189 -7.93 -10.87 -16.61
CA ASP A 189 -8.79 -9.97 -17.39
C ASP A 189 -8.34 -9.80 -18.86
N PRO A 190 -9.03 -10.49 -19.80
CA PRO A 190 -8.78 -10.32 -21.23
C PRO A 190 -8.95 -8.89 -21.76
N GLU A 191 -9.67 -8.00 -21.06
CA GLU A 191 -9.79 -6.59 -21.44
C GLU A 191 -8.53 -5.74 -21.17
N LEU A 192 -7.62 -6.22 -20.33
CA LEU A 192 -6.29 -5.61 -20.10
C LEU A 192 -5.26 -6.05 -21.14
N LYS A 193 -5.58 -7.03 -22.00
CA LYS A 193 -4.63 -7.62 -22.95
C LYS A 193 -4.12 -6.60 -23.96
N GLY A 194 -2.81 -6.44 -24.01
CA GLY A 194 -2.14 -5.44 -24.86
C GLY A 194 -2.12 -4.02 -24.28
N LEU A 195 -2.72 -3.79 -23.10
CA LEU A 195 -2.59 -2.53 -22.34
C LEU A 195 -1.45 -2.59 -21.31
N ILE A 196 -0.97 -3.80 -20.99
CA ILE A 196 0.11 -4.03 -20.02
C ILE A 196 1.46 -4.13 -20.74
N GLU A 197 2.47 -3.42 -20.25
CA GLU A 197 3.85 -3.48 -20.70
C GLU A 197 4.81 -3.88 -19.57
N VAL A 198 5.89 -4.58 -19.91
CA VAL A 198 6.97 -4.90 -18.97
C VAL A 198 7.96 -3.74 -18.99
N MET A 199 8.27 -3.18 -17.81
CA MET A 199 8.98 -1.91 -17.68
C MET A 199 10.50 -2.05 -17.87
N GLU A 200 10.94 -2.28 -19.10
CA GLU A 200 12.37 -2.26 -19.50
C GLU A 200 13.07 -0.90 -19.25
N TRP A 201 12.32 0.13 -18.83
CA TRP A 201 12.80 1.46 -18.48
C TRP A 201 13.08 1.69 -16.98
N CYS A 202 12.68 0.79 -16.06
CA CYS A 202 12.85 1.04 -14.62
C CYS A 202 14.22 0.64 -14.04
#